data_AF-A0A8S2V4W9-F1
#
_entry.id   AF-A0A8S2V4W9-F1
#
_cell.length_a   1.000
_cell.length_b   1.000
_cell.length_c   1.000
_cell.angle_alpha   90.00
_cell.angle_beta   90.00
_cell.angle_gamma   90.00
#
_symmetry.space_group_name_H-M   'P 1'
#
loop_
_entity.id
_entity.type
_entity.pdbx_description
1 polymer ?
#
loop_
_entity_poly.entity_id
_entity_poly.type
_entity_poly.pdbx_seq_one_letter_code
_entity_poly.pdbx_strand_id
1 'polypeptide(L)' 'MNTPKDYLCPITLEIMDLPVILIEDGRSYEKRELQRWLQNHNTSPTT' A
#
# COMPACT_ATOMS: atom_id res chain seq x y z
N MET A 1 15.07 17.15 -0.79
CA MET A 1 14.65 15.93 -0.04
C MET A 1 14.03 14.99 -1.06
N ASN A 2 14.72 13.93 -1.46
CA ASN A 2 14.21 12.95 -2.42
C ASN A 2 13.87 11.68 -1.64
N THR A 3 12.62 11.54 -1.23
CA THR A 3 12.14 10.32 -0.58
C THR A 3 12.11 9.19 -1.61
N PRO A 4 12.78 8.05 -1.37
CA PRO A 4 12.71 6.91 -2.28
C PRO A 4 11.27 6.42 -2.43
N LYS A 5 10.90 6.04 -3.65
CA LYS A 5 9.52 5.63 -3.97
C LYS A 5 9.08 4.40 -3.17
N ASP A 6 10.02 3.56 -2.75
CA ASP A 6 9.75 2.34 -1.98
C ASP A 6 9.21 2.62 -0.57
N TYR A 7 9.34 3.85 -0.06
CA TYR A 7 8.74 4.27 1.22
C TYR A 7 7.33 4.83 1.08
N LEU A 8 6.87 5.08 -0.16
CA LEU A 8 5.56 5.65 -0.42
C LEU A 8 4.53 4.53 -0.57
N CYS A 9 3.38 4.70 0.07
CA CYS A 9 2.23 3.83 -0.10
C CYS A 9 1.75 3.92 -1.56
N PRO A 10 1.59 2.79 -2.28
CA PRO A 10 1.10 2.83 -3.66
C PRO A 10 -0.32 3.40 -3.81
N ILE A 11 -1.12 3.42 -2.74
CA ILE A 11 -2.49 3.96 -2.73
C ILE A 11 -2.49 5.47 -2.52
N THR A 12 -1.83 5.96 -1.45
CA THR A 12 -1.89 7.39 -1.06
C THR A 12 -0.75 8.22 -1.61
N LEU A 13 0.33 7.59 -2.07
CA LEU A 13 1.59 8.24 -2.48
C LEU A 13 2.26 9.03 -1.34
N GLU A 14 1.90 8.74 -0.09
CA GLU A 14 2.51 9.30 1.12
C GLU A 14 3.42 8.28 1.79
N ILE A 15 4.32 8.75 2.68
CA ILE A 15 5.19 7.86 3.46
C ILE A 15 4.32 6.93 4.31
N MET A 16 4.60 5.63 4.23
CA MET A 16 3.93 4.62 5.08
C MET A 16 4.38 4.77 6.54
N ASP A 17 3.43 4.80 7.46
CA ASP A 17 3.69 4.73 8.91
C ASP A 17 3.72 3.26 9.34
N LEU A 18 2.79 2.45 8.82
CA LEU A 18 2.65 1.04 9.14
C LEU A 18 2.59 0.19 7.86
N PRO A 19 3.76 -0.08 7.22
CA PRO A 19 3.82 -0.86 6.01
C PRO A 19 3.42 -2.32 6.27
N VAL A 20 2.50 -2.83 5.45
CA VAL A 20 2.09 -4.24 5.42
C VAL A 20 2.22 -4.77 4.00
N ILE A 21 2.60 -6.04 3.87
CA ILE A 21 2.77 -6.69 2.56
C ILE A 21 1.45 -7.35 2.17
N LEU A 22 0.95 -7.04 0.98
CA LEU A 22 -0.13 -7.82 0.37
C LEU A 22 0.48 -9.08 -0.27
N ILE A 23 0.05 -10.26 0.17
CA ILE A 23 0.66 -11.54 -0.25
C ILE A 23 0.43 -11.81 -1.76
N GLU A 24 -0.66 -11.31 -2.34
CA GLU A 24 -1.02 -11.51 -3.74
C GLU A 24 0.03 -10.96 -4.72
N ASP A 25 0.53 -9.74 -4.49
CA ASP A 25 1.48 -9.06 -5.38
C ASP A 25 2.86 -8.80 -4.75
N GLY A 26 3.00 -9.03 -3.44
CA GLY A 26 4.25 -8.86 -2.70
C GLY A 26 4.66 -7.41 -2.42
N ARG A 27 3.81 -6.41 -2.66
CA ARG A 27 4.09 -4.99 -2.41
C ARG A 27 3.68 -4.56 -1.00
N SER A 28 4.35 -3.50 -0.54
CA SER A 28 4.06 -2.85 0.73
C SER A 28 3.03 -1.73 0.56
N TYR A 29 2.06 -1.68 1.46
CA TYR A 29 1.02 -0.67 1.53
C TYR A 29 0.88 -0.15 2.95
N GLU A 30 0.33 1.05 3.13
CA GLU A 30 -0.12 1.50 4.43
C GLU A 30 -1.28 0.60 4.92
N LYS A 31 -1.18 0.07 6.14
CA LYS A 31 -2.16 -0.87 6.70
C LYS A 31 -3.59 -0.36 6.60
N ARG A 32 -3.83 0.89 6.99
CA ARG A 32 -5.19 1.47 7.02
C ARG A 32 -5.79 1.54 5.62
N GLU A 33 -4.97 1.89 4.64
CA GLU A 33 -5.41 2.07 3.25
C GLU A 33 -5.64 0.73 2.57
N LEU A 34 -4.74 -0.24 2.79
CA LEU A 34 -4.94 -1.60 2.29
C LEU A 34 -6.19 -2.25 2.89
N GLN A 35 -6.43 -2.09 4.20
CA GLN A 35 -7.64 -2.59 4.85
C GLN A 35 -8.91 -1.97 4.28
N ARG A 36 -8.91 -0.66 4.02
CA ARG A 36 -10.06 0.04 3.39
C ARG A 36 -10.31 -0.43 1.96
N TRP A 37 -9.25 -0.63 1.19
CA TRP A 37 -9.36 -1.16 -0.17
C TRP A 37 -9.98 -2.56 -0.18
N LEU A 38 -9.45 -3.46 0.66
CA LEU A 38 -9.88 -4.86 0.76
C LEU A 38 -11.29 -5.05 1.32
N GLN A 39 -11.90 -4.01 1.91
CA GLN A 39 -13.31 -4.05 2.29
C GLN A 39 -14.26 -4.01 1.09
N ASN A 40 -13.82 -3.42 -0.03
CA ASN A 40 -14.65 -3.21 -1.22
C ASN A 40 -14.13 -3.96 -2.46
N HIS A 41 -12.89 -4.43 -2.42
CA HIS A 41 -12.22 -5.10 -3.53
C HIS A 41 -11.50 -6.37 -3.03
N ASN A 42 -11.56 -7.45 -3.80
CA ASN A 42 -10.81 -8.67 -3.52
C ASN A 42 -9.59 -8.81 -4.44
N THR A 43 -8.99 -7.68 -4.83
CA THR A 43 -7.85 -7.61 -5.75
C THR A 43 -6.80 -6.65 -5.23
N SER A 44 -5.55 -6.79 -5.68
CA SER A 44 -4.51 -5.79 -5.44
C SER A 44 -4.92 -4.38 -5.91
N PRO A 45 -4.61 -3.31 -5.13
CA PRO A 45 -4.86 -1.92 -5.54
C PRO A 45 -4.10 -1.47 -6.80
N THR A 46 -3.12 -2.26 -7.25
CA THR A 46 -2.22 -1.88 -8.35
C THR A 46 -2.33 -2.77 -9.60
N THR A 47 -3.36 -3.61 -9.65
CA THR A 47 -3.70 -4.46 -10.80
C THR A 47 -4.85 -3.81 -11.57
#